data_AF-A0A955UG17-F1
#
_entry.id   AF-A0A955UG17-F1
#
_cell.length_a   1.000
_cell.length_b   1.000
_cell.length_c   1.000
_cell.angle_alpha   90.00
_cell.angle_beta   90.00
_cell.angle_gamma   90.00
#
_symmetry.space_group_name_H-M   'P 1'
#
loop_
_entity.id
_entity.type
_entity.pdbx_description
1 polymer ?
#
loop_
_entity_poly.entity_id
_entity_poly.type
_entity_poly.pdbx_seq_one_letter_code
_entity_poly.pdbx_strand_id
1 'polypeptide(L)' 'MRIACHTLSHQGLRPDAMYVSLERHMECGIGLCGHCQLGPFFVCKDGPVMRLDRVVPYFGKVGV' A
#
# COMPACT_ATOMS: atom_id res chain seq x y z
N MET A 1 -6.81 -4.50 5.57
CA MET A 1 -5.64 -3.88 6.24
C MET A 1 -5.95 -2.61 7.06
N ARG A 2 -6.87 -1.72 6.64
CA ARG A 2 -7.09 -0.40 7.28
C ARG A 2 -7.37 -0.43 8.80
N ILE A 3 -8.28 -1.30 9.27
CA ILE A 3 -8.63 -1.37 10.70
C ILE A 3 -7.44 -1.82 11.55
N ALA A 4 -6.69 -2.83 11.09
CA ALA A 4 -5.52 -3.33 11.80
C ALA A 4 -4.45 -2.24 11.96
N CYS A 5 -4.13 -1.50 10.89
CA CYS A 5 -3.20 -0.37 10.97
C CYS A 5 -3.68 0.71 11.95
N HIS A 6 -4.97 1.05 11.91
CA HIS A 6 -5.55 2.03 12.83
C HIS A 6 -5.42 1.57 14.29
N THR A 7 -5.79 0.33 14.60
CA THR A 7 -5.67 -0.25 15.96
C THR A 7 -4.22 -0.25 16.45
N LEU A 8 -3.27 -0.67 15.60
CA LEU A 8 -1.85 -0.69 15.96
C LEU A 8 -1.27 0.72 16.16
N SER A 9 -1.69 1.70 15.36
CA SER A 9 -1.33 3.11 15.58
C SER A 9 -1.84 3.63 16.92
N HIS A 10 -3.06 3.28 17.34
CA HIS A 10 -3.59 3.64 18.66
C HIS A 10 -2.84 2.97 19.81
N GLN A 11 -2.17 1.84 19.56
CA GLN A 11 -1.26 1.19 20.51
C GLN A 11 0.16 1.77 20.49
N GLY A 12 0.41 2.83 19.72
CA GLY A 12 1.70 3.52 19.67
C GLY A 12 2.71 2.95 18.69
N LEU A 13 2.32 1.98 17.84
CA LEU A 13 3.21 1.53 16.77
C LEU A 13 3.39 2.63 15.72
N ARG A 14 4.64 2.86 15.34
CA ARG A 14 4.96 3.84 14.30
C ARG A 14 4.72 3.28 12.90
N PRO A 15 4.29 4.09 11.92
CA PRO A 15 4.11 3.66 10.54
C PRO A 15 5.35 3.04 9.89
N ASP A 16 6.56 3.46 10.28
CA ASP A 16 7.81 2.92 9.76
C ASP A 16 8.14 1.51 10.28
N ALA A 17 7.48 1.09 11.36
CA ALA A 17 7.60 -0.23 11.99
C ALA A 17 6.47 -1.20 11.56
N MET A 18 5.58 -0.77 10.67
CA MET A 18 4.46 -1.56 10.18
C MET A 18 4.60 -1.86 8.69
N TYR A 19 4.23 -3.07 8.30
CA TYR A 19 4.12 -3.49 6.91
C TYR A 19 2.67 -3.86 6.61
N VAL A 20 2.26 -3.59 5.38
CA VAL A 20 0.90 -3.87 4.88
C VAL A 20 0.97 -4.63 3.57
N SER A 21 0.10 -5.63 3.44
CA SER A 21 -0.16 -6.30 2.17
C SER A 21 -1.21 -5.51 1.39
N LEU A 22 -0.85 -5.01 0.23
CA LEU A 22 -1.68 -4.17 -0.62
C LEU A 22 -2.37 -5.01 -1.67
N GLU A 23 -3.66 -4.73 -1.82
CA GLU A 23 -4.51 -5.36 -2.82
C GLU A 23 -4.94 -4.26 -3.81
N ARG A 24 -4.60 -4.47 -5.08
CA ARG A 24 -5.01 -3.65 -6.22
C ARG A 24 -5.33 -4.59 -7.38
N HIS A 25 -6.11 -4.11 -8.34
CA HIS A 25 -6.35 -4.86 -9.56
C HIS A 25 -5.02 -5.02 -10.33
N MET A 26 -4.52 -6.25 -10.40
CA MET A 26 -3.33 -6.59 -11.18
C MET A 26 -3.78 -7.29 -12.45
N GLU A 27 -3.42 -6.71 -13.61
CA GLU A 27 -3.68 -7.35 -14.89
C GLU A 27 -2.38 -7.88 -15.51
N CYS A 28 -1.40 -7.01 -15.78
CA CYS A 28 -0.15 -7.46 -16.41
C CYS A 28 0.84 -8.13 -15.45
N GLY A 29 0.84 -7.81 -14.15
CA GLY A 29 1.82 -8.31 -13.17
C GLY A 29 3.29 -7.89 -13.38
N ILE A 30 3.60 -7.18 -14.46
CA ILE A 30 4.98 -6.82 -14.87
C ILE A 30 5.18 -5.30 -15.00
N GLY A 31 4.29 -4.51 -14.39
CA GLY A 31 4.35 -3.04 -14.36
C GLY A 31 4.38 -2.37 -15.72
N LEU A 32 3.53 -2.85 -16.64
CA LEU A 32 3.31 -2.28 -17.97
C LEU A 32 1.97 -1.53 -18.06
N CYS A 33 0.89 -2.08 -17.49
CA CYS A 33 -0.47 -1.59 -17.70
C CYS A 33 -0.96 -0.52 -16.71
N GLY A 34 -0.27 -0.29 -15.60
CA GLY A 34 -0.70 0.72 -14.60
C GLY A 34 -1.88 0.33 -13.70
N HIS A 35 -2.60 -0.77 -13.92
CA HIS A 35 -3.77 -1.15 -13.10
C HIS A 35 -3.46 -1.29 -11.60
N CYS A 36 -2.24 -1.71 -11.26
CA CYS A 36 -1.79 -1.84 -9.89
C CYS A 36 -1.02 -0.61 -9.37
N GLN A 37 -1.07 0.52 -10.07
CA GLN A 37 -0.38 1.74 -9.67
C GLN A 37 -1.00 2.31 -8.38
N LEU A 38 -0.12 2.78 -7.49
CA LEU A 38 -0.43 3.45 -6.23
C LEU A 38 0.56 4.62 -6.09
N GLY A 39 0.18 5.79 -6.57
CA GLY A 39 1.04 6.96 -6.66
C GLY A 39 2.29 6.65 -7.50
N PRO A 40 3.51 6.75 -6.93
CA PRO A 40 4.75 6.45 -7.64
C PRO A 40 5.07 4.94 -7.71
N PHE A 41 4.29 4.09 -7.03
CA PHE A 41 4.57 2.66 -6.90
C PHE A 41 3.72 1.82 -7.86
N PHE A 42 4.28 0.73 -8.36
CA PHE A 42 3.57 -0.38 -8.97
C PHE A 42 3.55 -1.54 -7.99
N VAL A 43 2.38 -1.89 -7.44
CA VAL A 43 2.27 -2.96 -6.42
C VAL A 43 2.82 -4.30 -6.93
N CYS A 44 2.72 -4.58 -8.24
CA CYS A 44 3.30 -5.80 -8.83
C CYS A 44 4.85 -5.81 -8.93
N LYS A 45 5.52 -4.65 -8.90
CA LYS A 45 6.99 -4.53 -8.99
C LYS A 45 7.63 -4.18 -7.65
N ASP A 46 7.12 -3.15 -6.99
CA ASP A 46 7.65 -2.64 -5.72
C ASP A 46 7.26 -3.53 -4.54
N GLY A 47 6.26 -4.40 -4.78
CA GLY A 47 5.87 -5.46 -3.88
C GLY A 47 4.47 -5.24 -3.30
N PRO A 48 3.70 -6.32 -3.15
CA PRO A 48 2.43 -6.25 -2.44
C PRO A 48 2.63 -5.95 -0.96
N VAL A 49 3.78 -6.29 -0.36
CA VAL A 49 4.08 -6.00 1.04
C VAL A 49 4.99 -4.77 1.15
N MET A 50 4.45 -3.65 1.63
CA MET A 50 5.16 -2.38 1.74
C MET A 50 5.14 -1.82 3.16
N ARG A 51 6.14 -1.02 3.52
CA ARG A 51 6.14 -0.25 4.77
C ARG A 51 5.01 0.78 4.75
N LEU A 52 4.28 0.87 5.85
CA LEU A 52 3.07 1.69 5.94
C LEU A 52 3.38 3.18 5.74
N ASP A 53 4.47 3.70 6.29
CA ASP A 53 4.90 5.10 6.11
C ASP A 53 5.02 5.55 4.64
N ARG A 54 5.42 4.65 3.73
CA ARG A 54 5.57 4.96 2.30
C ARG A 54 4.24 5.06 1.56
N VAL A 55 3.20 4.39 2.07
CA VAL A 55 1.95 4.16 1.34
C VAL A 55 0.75 4.85 1.97
N VAL A 56 0.82 5.24 3.23
CA VAL A 56 -0.21 6.04 3.94
C VAL A 56 -0.71 7.24 3.13
N PRO A 57 0.15 8.02 2.43
CA PRO A 57 -0.32 9.16 1.64
C PRO A 57 -1.30 8.80 0.51
N TYR A 58 -1.35 7.52 0.10
CA TYR A 58 -2.16 7.03 -1.02
C TYR A 58 -3.33 6.14 -0.57
N PHE A 59 -3.48 5.89 0.73
CA PHE A 59 -4.56 5.06 1.26
C PHE A 59 -5.93 5.74 1.13
N GLY A 60 -6.91 5.02 0.58
CA GLY A 60 -8.31 5.45 0.53
C GLY A 60 -8.61 6.60 -0.42
N LYS A 61 -7.63 7.02 -1.24
CA LYS A 61 -7.81 8.04 -2.27
C LYS A 61 -8.24 7.36 -3.58
N VAL A 62 -9.28 7.89 -4.21
CA VAL A 62 -9.74 7.43 -5.52
C VAL A 62 -8.85 8.04 -6.60
N GLY A 63 -8.40 7.23 -7.56
CA GLY A 63 -7.63 7.70 -8.72
C GLY A 63 -6.16 8.03 -8.44
N VAL A 64 -5.63 7.64 -7.28
CA VAL A 64 -4.17 7.63 -7.02
C VAL A 64 -3.60 6.23 -7.10
#